data_AF-A0A382NH53-F1
#
_entry.id   AF-A0A382NH53-F1
#
_cell.length_a   1.000
_cell.length_b   1.000
_cell.length_c   1.000
_cell.angle_alpha   90.00
_cell.angle_beta   90.00
_cell.angle_gamma   90.00
#
_symmetry.space_group_name_H-M   'P 1'
#
loop_
_entity.id
_entity.type
_entity.pdbx_description
1 polymer ?
#
loop_
_entity_poly.entity_id
_entity_poly.type
_entity_poly.pdbx_seq_one_letter_code
_entity_poly.pdbx_strand_id
1 'polypeptide(L)'
;MVANELNRAQNLINDPQEYKNCLERALELMDLFLADKSGSLLRETLRLRDIIAKSYIGEPDEVATIKNALLQMNPTAWTMLIKYSR
;
A
#
# COMPACT_ATOMS: atom_id res chain seq x y z
N MET A 1 0.81 5.87 -7.57
CA MET A 1 0.65 6.93 -6.54
C MET A 1 0.70 6.33 -5.14
N VAL A 2 -0.25 5.47 -4.73
CA VAL A 2 -0.18 4.74 -3.43
C VAL A 2 1.14 3.98 -3.25
N ALA A 3 1.52 3.15 -4.24
CA ALA A 3 2.79 2.41 -4.20
C ALA A 3 4.05 3.29 -4.14
N ASN A 4 3.98 4.53 -4.65
CA ASN A 4 5.11 5.46 -4.59
C ASN A 4 5.28 6.00 -3.17
N GLU A 5 4.18 6.30 -2.49
CA GLU A 5 4.21 6.73 -1.09
C GLU A 5 4.63 5.59 -0.16
N LEU A 6 4.22 4.35 -0.43
CA LEU A 6 4.75 3.18 0.28
C LEU A 6 6.27 3.02 0.07
N ASN A 7 6.77 3.20 -1.17
CA ASN A 7 8.21 3.18 -1.42
C ASN A 7 8.94 4.30 -0.68
N ARG A 8 8.34 5.50 -0.59
CA ARG A 8 8.91 6.61 0.15
C ARG A 8 8.93 6.34 1.66
N ALA A 9 7.87 5.75 2.21
CA ALA A 9 7.83 5.31 3.61
C ALA A 9 8.98 4.35 3.92
N GLN A 10 9.21 3.34 3.07
CA GLN A 10 10.33 2.40 3.24
C GLN A 10 11.69 3.12 3.31
N ASN A 11 11.90 4.12 2.44
CA ASN A 11 13.16 4.87 2.40
C ASN A 11 13.33 5.79 3.63
N LEU A 12 12.23 6.15 4.29
CA LEU A 12 12.18 7.04 5.45
C LEU A 12 11.87 6.29 6.75
N ILE A 13 12.09 4.98 6.81
CA ILE A 13 11.81 4.14 7.99
C ILE A 13 12.53 4.64 9.27
N ASN A 14 13.68 5.29 9.11
CA ASN A 14 14.46 5.88 10.21
C ASN A 14 13.98 7.28 10.65
N ASP A 15 13.00 7.85 9.95
CA ASP A 15 12.31 9.10 10.31
C ASP A 15 10.84 8.75 10.60
N PRO A 16 10.47 8.47 11.86
CA PRO A 16 9.14 8.00 12.19
C PRO A 16 8.02 8.96 11.79
N GLN A 17 8.29 10.27 11.84
CA GLN A 17 7.29 11.27 11.47
C GLN A 17 7.06 11.25 9.96
N GLU A 18 8.13 11.28 9.17
CA GLU A 18 8.02 11.24 7.71
C GLU A 18 7.51 9.89 7.19
N TYR A 19 7.85 8.78 7.85
CA TYR A 19 7.25 7.47 7.61
C TYR A 19 5.73 7.55 7.74
N LYS A 20 5.22 8.10 8.85
CA LYS A 20 3.78 8.26 9.08
C LYS A 20 3.13 9.21 8.07
N ASN A 21 3.78 10.32 7.74
CA ASN A 21 3.30 11.27 6.72
C ASN A 21 3.16 10.59 5.35
N CYS A 22 4.05 9.65 5.00
CA CYS A 22 3.94 8.87 3.76
C CYS A 22 2.75 7.90 3.79
N LEU A 23 2.54 7.19 4.90
CA LEU A 23 1.41 6.27 5.06
C LEU A 23 0.05 7.01 5.07
N GLU A 24 -0.02 8.18 5.69
CA GLU A 24 -1.21 9.04 5.68
C GLU A 24 -1.59 9.44 4.25
N ARG A 25 -0.63 9.96 3.48
CA ARG A 25 -0.83 10.27 2.04
C ARG A 25 -1.24 9.04 1.23
N ALA A 26 -0.72 7.86 1.55
CA ALA A 26 -1.14 6.62 0.90
C ALA A 26 -2.62 6.28 1.21
N LEU A 27 -3.08 6.51 2.45
CA LEU A 27 -4.48 6.33 2.85
C LEU A 27 -5.41 7.35 2.17
N GLU A 28 -5.02 8.62 2.10
CA GLU A 28 -5.79 9.65 1.40
C GLU A 28 -5.99 9.31 -0.09
N LEU A 29 -4.92 8.86 -0.76
CA LEU A 29 -4.98 8.41 -2.14
C LEU A 29 -5.89 7.18 -2.32
N MET A 30 -5.92 6.28 -1.34
CA MET A 30 -6.84 5.14 -1.34
C MET A 30 -8.29 5.59 -1.20
N ASP A 31 -8.57 6.54 -0.31
CA ASP A 31 -9.92 7.06 -0.09
C ASP A 31 -10.46 7.79 -1.32
N LEU A 32 -9.61 8.55 -2.02
CA LEU A 32 -9.95 9.14 -3.32
C LEU A 32 -10.25 8.09 -4.39
N PHE A 33 -9.47 7.00 -4.43
CA PHE A 33 -9.68 5.92 -5.39
C PHE A 33 -10.96 5.11 -5.11
N LEU A 34 -11.39 5.06 -3.85
CA LEU A 34 -12.54 4.27 -3.38
C LEU A 34 -13.90 4.93 -3.64
N ALA A 35 -13.95 6.25 -3.84
CA ALA A 35 -15.18 7.04 -3.84
C ALA A 35 -16.28 6.55 -4.80
N ASP A 36 -15.91 5.93 -5.92
CA ASP A 36 -16.79 5.45 -6.98
C ASP A 36 -16.77 3.91 -7.13
N LYS A 37 -16.12 3.19 -6.21
CA LYS A 37 -15.93 1.73 -6.31
C LYS A 37 -17.04 0.97 -5.58
N SER A 38 -17.41 -0.19 -6.12
CA SER A 38 -18.45 -1.05 -5.53
C SER A 38 -18.09 -2.54 -5.63
N GLY A 39 -18.84 -3.38 -4.93
CA GLY A 39 -18.75 -4.83 -5.03
C GLY A 39 -17.45 -5.42 -4.49
N SER A 40 -16.89 -6.41 -5.19
CA SER A 40 -15.66 -7.10 -4.78
C SER A 40 -14.44 -6.19 -4.78
N LEU A 41 -14.35 -5.28 -5.75
CA LEU A 41 -13.25 -4.33 -5.83
C LEU A 41 -13.19 -3.41 -4.61
N LEU A 42 -14.33 -2.81 -4.21
CA LEU A 42 -14.42 -2.03 -2.98
C LEU A 42 -13.97 -2.83 -1.76
N ARG A 43 -14.44 -4.08 -1.63
CA ARG A 43 -14.09 -4.95 -0.50
C ARG A 43 -12.59 -5.22 -0.40
N GLU A 44 -11.96 -5.59 -1.50
CA GLU A 44 -10.52 -5.88 -1.50
C GLU A 44 -9.68 -4.61 -1.29
N THR A 45 -10.10 -3.48 -1.88
CA THR A 45 -9.41 -2.20 -1.67
C THR A 45 -9.53 -1.72 -0.22
N LEU A 46 -10.66 -1.94 0.46
CA LEU A 46 -10.82 -1.66 1.89
C LEU A 46 -9.92 -2.57 2.76
N ARG A 47 -9.71 -3.84 2.38
CA ARG A 47 -8.75 -4.72 3.08
C ARG A 47 -7.33 -4.19 2.97
N LEU A 48 -6.93 -3.75 1.79
CA LEU A 48 -5.62 -3.14 1.58
C LEU A 48 -5.46 -1.84 2.39
N ARG A 49 -6.50 -1.01 2.45
CA ARG A 49 -6.54 0.19 3.29
C ARG A 49 -6.32 -0.16 4.76
N ASP A 50 -6.98 -1.20 5.27
CA ASP A 50 -6.83 -1.66 6.66
C ASP A 50 -5.39 -2.13 6.96
N ILE A 51 -4.73 -2.80 6.00
CA ILE A 51 -3.32 -3.18 6.14
C ILE A 51 -2.42 -1.94 6.27
N ILE A 52 -2.61 -0.91 5.44
CA ILE A 52 -1.85 0.35 5.52
C ILE A 52 -2.12 1.07 6.84
N ALA A 53 -3.38 1.11 7.29
CA ALA A 53 -3.77 1.75 8.54
C ALA A 53 -3.12 1.09 9.76
N LYS A 54 -2.98 -0.24 9.77
CA LYS A 54 -2.26 -0.97 10.84
C LYS A 54 -0.80 -0.54 10.91
N SER A 55 -0.12 -0.41 9.77
CA SER A 55 1.26 0.09 9.72
C SER A 55 1.38 1.55 10.15
N TYR A 56 0.37 2.39 9.91
CA TYR A 56 0.35 3.77 10.39
C TYR A 56 0.24 3.88 11.92
N ILE A 57 -0.58 3.03 12.54
CA ILE A 57 -0.76 3.00 13.99
C ILE A 57 0.47 2.40 14.70
N GLY A 58 1.13 1.44 14.05
CA GLY A 58 2.33 0.78 14.57
C GLY A 58 3.61 1.62 14.57
N GLU A 59 4.67 0.99 15.04
CA GLU A 59 6.04 1.48 14.85
C GLU A 59 6.48 1.29 13.40
N PRO A 60 7.41 2.13 12.89
CA PRO A 60 7.96 1.96 11.54
C PRO A 60 8.54 0.56 11.33
N ASP A 61 8.03 -0.13 10.33
CA ASP A 61 8.48 -1.46 9.92
C ASP A 61 8.49 -1.56 8.39
N GLU A 62 9.15 -2.59 7.86
CA GLU A 62 9.21 -2.86 6.44
C GLU A 62 7.81 -2.96 5.84
N VAL A 63 7.56 -2.17 4.78
CA VAL A 63 6.28 -2.16 4.08
C VAL A 63 6.20 -3.23 2.99
N ALA A 64 7.16 -4.17 2.96
CA ALA A 64 7.22 -5.24 1.96
C ALA A 64 5.93 -6.07 1.93
N THR A 65 5.36 -6.38 3.10
CA THR A 65 4.09 -7.09 3.24
C THR A 65 2.92 -6.33 2.59
N ILE A 66 2.89 -5.00 2.74
CA ILE A 66 1.87 -4.13 2.14
C ILE A 66 2.02 -4.11 0.61
N LYS A 67 3.25 -3.97 0.12
CA LYS A 67 3.55 -3.96 -1.32
C LYS A 67 3.17 -5.28 -1.99
N ASN A 68 3.47 -6.40 -1.34
CA ASN A 68 3.12 -7.73 -1.84
C ASN A 68 1.60 -7.93 -1.91
N ALA A 69 0.85 -7.50 -0.89
CA ALA A 69 -0.60 -7.54 -0.90
C ALA A 69 -1.19 -6.70 -2.05
N LEU A 70 -0.65 -5.50 -2.27
CA LEU A 70 -1.09 -4.58 -3.32
C LEU A 70 -0.84 -5.14 -4.74
N LEU A 71 0.28 -5.84 -4.93
CA LEU A 71 0.62 -6.50 -6.19
C LEU A 71 -0.26 -7.72 -6.49
N GLN A 72 -0.63 -8.50 -5.47
CA GLN A 72 -1.49 -9.68 -5.62
C GLN A 72 -2.93 -9.32 -6.01
N MET A 73 -3.39 -8.10 -5.72
CA MET A 73 -4.70 -7.62 -6.16
C MET A 73 -4.80 -7.36 -7.67
N ASN A 74 -3.67 -7.34 -8.39
CA ASN A 74 -3.64 -7.20 -9.84
C ASN A 74 -2.94 -8.43 -10.47
N PRO A 75 -3.69 -9.37 -11.07
CA PRO A 75 -3.14 -10.61 -11.64
C PRO A 75 -2.07 -10.37 -12.71
N THR A 76 -2.21 -9.30 -13.49
CA THR A 76 -1.22 -8.91 -14.51
C THR A 76 0.07 -8.45 -13.86
N ALA A 77 0.00 -7.54 -12.88
CA ALA A 77 1.19 -7.06 -12.15
C ALA A 77 1.92 -8.19 -11.42
N TRP A 78 1.19 -9.11 -10.80
CA TRP A 78 1.75 -10.31 -10.19
C TRP A 78 2.51 -11.20 -11.18
N THR A 79 1.93 -11.45 -12.35
CA THR A 79 2.55 -12.28 -13.40
C THR A 79 3.82 -11.62 -13.96
N MET A 80 3.85 -10.29 -14.03
CA MET A 80 5.04 -9.56 -14.48
C MET A 80 6.21 -9.74 -13.52
N LEU A 81 6.01 -9.76 -12.19
CA LEU A 81 7.09 -10.04 -11.23
C LEU A 81 7.72 -11.41 -11.46
N ILE A 82 6.92 -12.46 -11.59
CA ILE A 82 7.41 -13.83 -11.81
C ILE A 82 8.28 -13.94 -13.08
N LYS A 83 7.96 -13.15 -14.12
CA LYS A 83 8.71 -13.13 -15.38
C LYS A 83 10.12 -12.54 -15.25
N TYR A 84 10.34 -11.60 -14.33
CA TYR A 84 11.61 -10.87 -14.20
C TYR A 84 12.49 -11.34 -13.03
N SER A 85 12.03 -12.31 -12.23
CA SER A 85 12.77 -12.91 -11.11
C SER A 85 13.72 -14.06 -11.54
N ARG A 86 14.19 -14.08 -12.79
CA ARG A 86 15.09 -15.12 -13.32
C ARG A 86 16.39 -14.52 -13.83
#